data_AF-A0A496QC04-F1
#
_entry.id   AF-A0A496QC04-F1
#
_cell.length_a   1.000
_cell.length_b   1.000
_cell.length_c   1.000
_cell.angle_alpha   90.00
_cell.angle_beta   90.00
_cell.angle_gamma   90.00
#
_symmetry.space_group_name_H-M   'P 1'
#
loop_
_entity.id
_entity.type
_entity.pdbx_description
1 polymer ?
#
loop_
_entity_poly.entity_id
_entity_poly.type
_entity_poly.pdbx_seq_one_letter_code
_entity_poly.pdbx_strand_id
1 'polypeptide(L)'
;MKKLLAIFLVLFAFTILMAETIEVPITINKTTQSLVPFKISMNKILDLVGTDFDANWDSIRFVDENGADVPYQVDDVDLNGKLSSGDYILLLLPGNVTMKVSDDFSIEAPEYDAALTVSNTDEGVTVSTLTFKARINNKGLVKVEKCESVEGTIVDEIGIARVAGWVGSTYYIDGELGKHEEKTTGDFKVIDMKVLPAGPVAVTVVSKLDCVPFVGLEQIIVTSI
;
A
#
# COMPACT_ATOMS: atom_id res chain seq x y z
N MET A 1 -64.25 1.32 -12.57
CA MET A 1 -63.18 1.99 -11.77
C MET A 1 -62.22 1.04 -11.04
N LYS A 2 -62.46 -0.28 -10.96
CA LYS A 2 -61.59 -1.23 -10.22
C LYS A 2 -60.34 -1.74 -10.97
N LYS A 3 -60.22 -1.50 -12.29
CA LYS A 3 -59.07 -1.98 -13.09
C LYS A 3 -57.92 -0.98 -13.22
N LEU A 4 -58.15 0.33 -12.98
CA LEU A 4 -57.09 1.34 -12.99
C LEU A 4 -56.27 1.36 -11.69
N LEU A 5 -56.88 0.99 -10.56
CA LEU A 5 -56.21 0.99 -9.25
C LEU A 5 -55.14 -0.12 -9.15
N ALA A 6 -55.34 -1.25 -9.85
CA ALA A 6 -54.39 -2.36 -9.86
C ALA A 6 -53.11 -2.05 -10.66
N ILE A 7 -53.19 -1.17 -11.66
CA ILE A 7 -52.02 -0.77 -12.47
C ILE A 7 -51.14 0.22 -11.70
N PHE A 8 -51.74 1.06 -10.86
CA PHE A 8 -50.99 2.01 -10.02
C PHE A 8 -50.28 1.32 -8.83
N LEU A 9 -50.83 0.20 -8.33
CA LEU A 9 -50.24 -0.56 -7.23
C LEU A 9 -49.07 -1.46 -7.69
N VAL A 10 -49.08 -1.93 -8.94
CA VAL A 10 -47.95 -2.66 -9.53
C VAL A 10 -46.80 -1.73 -9.89
N LEU A 11 -47.07 -0.43 -10.10
CA LEU A 11 -46.03 0.57 -10.39
C LEU A 11 -45.21 1.00 -9.15
N PHE A 12 -45.74 0.82 -7.94
CA PHE A 12 -45.08 1.21 -6.69
C PHE A 12 -44.25 0.08 -6.03
N ALA A 13 -44.19 -1.10 -6.65
CA ALA A 13 -43.34 -2.20 -6.21
C ALA A 13 -41.93 -2.16 -6.84
N PHE A 14 -41.53 -1.03 -7.43
CA PHE A 14 -40.12 -0.72 -7.60
C PHE A 14 -39.61 -0.20 -6.26
N THR A 15 -39.32 -1.11 -5.33
CA THR A 15 -38.29 -0.83 -4.32
C THR A 15 -36.99 -0.73 -5.10
N ILE A 16 -36.64 0.48 -5.53
CA ILE A 16 -35.27 0.77 -5.91
C ILE A 16 -34.52 0.63 -4.59
N LEU A 17 -33.88 -0.54 -4.41
CA LEU A 17 -32.77 -0.67 -3.47
C LEU A 17 -31.75 0.36 -3.95
N MET A 18 -31.78 1.55 -3.36
CA MET A 18 -30.74 2.53 -3.57
C MET A 18 -29.56 2.00 -2.79
N ALA A 19 -28.48 1.72 -3.51
CA ALA A 19 -27.22 1.36 -2.88
C ALA A 19 -26.82 2.47 -1.90
N GLU A 20 -26.46 2.08 -0.69
CA GLU A 20 -25.91 2.98 0.29
C GLU A 20 -24.44 3.28 -0.07
N THR A 21 -23.98 4.48 0.27
CA THR A 21 -22.58 4.88 0.05
C THR A 21 -22.07 5.57 1.30
N ILE A 22 -20.96 5.04 1.82
CA ILE A 22 -20.20 5.65 2.90
C ILE A 22 -19.17 6.60 2.30
N GLU A 23 -19.18 7.83 2.78
CA GLU A 23 -18.23 8.87 2.40
C GLU A 23 -17.31 9.21 3.58
N VAL A 24 -16.00 9.05 3.37
CA VAL A 24 -14.97 9.36 4.37
C VAL A 24 -14.14 10.54 3.86
N PRO A 25 -14.22 11.72 4.49
CA PRO A 25 -13.42 12.87 4.08
C PRO A 25 -11.97 12.70 4.51
N ILE A 26 -11.05 12.95 3.58
CA ILE A 26 -9.60 12.99 3.79
C ILE A 26 -9.16 14.43 3.60
N THR A 27 -8.90 15.11 4.71
CA THR A 27 -8.52 16.52 4.72
C THR A 27 -7.01 16.67 4.86
N ILE A 28 -6.40 17.50 4.03
CA ILE A 28 -4.98 17.86 4.14
C ILE A 28 -4.81 19.37 4.16
N ASN A 29 -3.84 19.82 4.95
CA ASN A 29 -3.39 21.20 4.89
C ASN A 29 -2.09 21.26 4.11
N LYS A 30 -2.15 21.74 2.87
CA LYS A 30 -0.96 21.86 2.01
C LYS A 30 -0.59 23.33 1.82
N THR A 31 0.71 23.62 1.90
CA THR A 31 1.26 24.96 1.64
C THR A 31 1.84 25.08 0.22
N THR A 32 2.06 23.96 -0.47
CA THR A 32 2.62 23.90 -1.82
C THR A 32 1.60 23.32 -2.81
N GLN A 33 1.90 23.42 -4.11
CA GLN A 33 1.09 22.82 -5.17
C GLN A 33 1.43 21.33 -5.42
N SER A 34 2.44 20.79 -4.75
CA SER A 34 2.87 19.41 -4.89
C SER A 34 1.78 18.44 -4.42
N LEU A 35 1.73 17.27 -5.06
CA LEU A 35 0.92 16.15 -4.59
C LEU A 35 1.51 15.61 -3.28
N VAL A 36 0.64 15.18 -2.38
CA VAL A 36 1.05 14.63 -1.07
C VAL A 36 0.85 13.12 -1.07
N PRO A 37 1.91 12.31 -0.85
CA PRO A 37 1.74 10.86 -0.76
C PRO A 37 0.92 10.51 0.47
N PHE A 38 -0.10 9.68 0.26
CA PHE A 38 -0.98 9.19 1.31
C PHE A 38 -1.05 7.67 1.28
N LYS A 39 -1.02 7.07 2.46
CA LYS A 39 -1.06 5.62 2.67
C LYS A 39 -1.99 5.32 3.83
N ILE A 40 -2.92 4.41 3.64
CA ILE A 40 -3.85 3.93 4.68
C ILE A 40 -3.95 2.41 4.61
N SER A 41 -3.99 1.73 5.75
CA SER A 41 -4.20 0.28 5.76
C SER A 41 -5.65 -0.07 5.51
N MET A 42 -5.91 -1.20 4.87
CA MET A 42 -7.26 -1.73 4.70
C MET A 42 -7.95 -1.99 6.03
N ASN A 43 -7.20 -2.40 7.07
CA ASN A 43 -7.74 -2.49 8.43
C ASN A 43 -8.32 -1.15 8.92
N LYS A 44 -7.63 -0.03 8.64
CA LYS A 44 -8.13 1.28 9.05
C LYS A 44 -9.34 1.71 8.24
N ILE A 45 -9.43 1.33 6.97
CA ILE A 45 -10.62 1.55 6.14
C ILE A 45 -11.81 0.76 6.68
N LEU A 46 -11.61 -0.52 7.03
CA LEU A 46 -12.63 -1.36 7.68
C LEU A 46 -13.19 -0.70 8.94
N ASP A 47 -12.34 -0.13 9.80
CA ASP A 47 -12.77 0.61 10.98
C ASP A 47 -13.61 1.86 10.65
N LEU A 48 -13.31 2.55 9.54
CA LEU A 48 -13.98 3.79 9.14
C LEU A 48 -15.32 3.54 8.46
N VAL A 49 -15.42 2.46 7.68
CA VAL A 49 -16.64 2.01 7.00
C VAL A 49 -17.59 1.34 8.00
N GLY A 50 -17.04 0.58 8.95
CA GLY A 50 -17.80 -0.17 9.94
C GLY A 50 -18.09 -1.59 9.47
N THR A 51 -18.04 -2.54 10.41
CA THR A 51 -18.21 -3.98 10.14
C THR A 51 -19.62 -4.40 9.77
N ASP A 52 -20.60 -3.54 10.05
CA ASP A 52 -22.02 -3.82 9.81
C ASP A 52 -22.47 -3.39 8.40
N PHE A 53 -21.60 -2.72 7.65
CA PHE A 53 -21.86 -2.31 6.27
C PHE A 53 -21.31 -3.36 5.30
N ASP A 54 -22.17 -3.90 4.44
CA ASP A 54 -21.82 -4.94 3.46
C ASP A 54 -21.11 -4.33 2.25
N ALA A 55 -19.90 -3.81 2.47
CA ALA A 55 -19.13 -3.09 1.47
C ALA A 55 -18.77 -3.96 0.26
N ASN A 56 -19.09 -3.47 -0.93
CA ASN A 56 -18.37 -3.88 -2.13
C ASN A 56 -17.01 -3.17 -2.17
N TRP A 57 -15.93 -3.87 -1.85
CA TRP A 57 -14.58 -3.28 -1.86
C TRP A 57 -14.08 -2.89 -3.25
N ASP A 58 -14.67 -3.42 -4.32
CA ASP A 58 -14.36 -3.01 -5.70
C ASP A 58 -14.96 -1.62 -6.02
N SER A 59 -15.91 -1.16 -5.20
CA SER A 59 -16.54 0.16 -5.34
C SER A 59 -15.73 1.32 -4.75
N ILE A 60 -14.58 1.04 -4.11
CA ILE A 60 -13.73 2.09 -3.53
C ILE A 60 -13.40 3.12 -4.60
N ARG A 61 -13.70 4.40 -4.34
CA ARG A 61 -13.30 5.53 -5.20
C ARG A 61 -12.79 6.68 -4.35
N PHE A 62 -11.87 7.44 -4.92
CA PHE A 62 -11.35 8.66 -4.30
C PHE A 62 -11.70 9.82 -5.22
N VAL A 63 -12.45 10.78 -4.70
CA VAL A 63 -12.95 11.90 -5.49
C VAL A 63 -12.43 13.22 -4.95
N ASP A 64 -11.88 14.07 -5.81
CA ASP A 64 -11.40 15.40 -5.44
C ASP A 64 -12.55 16.39 -5.18
N GLU A 65 -12.21 17.62 -4.78
CA GLU A 65 -13.18 18.70 -4.51
C GLU A 65 -14.03 19.09 -5.73
N ASN A 66 -13.58 18.75 -6.95
CA ASN A 66 -14.28 19.04 -8.21
C ASN A 66 -15.13 17.87 -8.70
N GLY A 67 -15.13 16.74 -8.00
CA GLY A 67 -15.83 15.53 -8.43
C GLY A 67 -15.01 14.63 -9.38
N ALA A 68 -13.72 14.90 -9.58
CA ALA A 68 -12.85 14.10 -10.43
C ALA A 68 -12.27 12.91 -9.66
N ASP A 69 -12.16 11.78 -10.35
CA ASP A 69 -11.56 10.56 -9.79
C ASP A 69 -10.04 10.73 -9.60
N VAL A 70 -9.54 10.29 -8.47
CA VAL A 70 -8.13 10.33 -8.07
C VAL A 70 -7.58 8.91 -8.13
N PRO A 71 -6.62 8.62 -9.03
CA PRO A 71 -6.03 7.29 -9.13
C PRO A 71 -5.43 6.83 -7.80
N TYR A 72 -5.67 5.56 -7.50
CA TYR A 72 -5.12 4.89 -6.32
C TYR A 72 -4.64 3.50 -6.70
N GLN A 73 -3.87 2.89 -5.81
CA GLN A 73 -3.49 1.48 -5.94
C GLN A 73 -3.66 0.77 -4.61
N VAL A 74 -3.92 -0.52 -4.69
CA VAL A 74 -3.91 -1.43 -3.54
C VAL A 74 -2.64 -2.26 -3.62
N ASP A 75 -1.84 -2.21 -2.57
CA ASP A 75 -0.65 -3.04 -2.43
C ASP A 75 -0.94 -4.24 -1.53
N ASP A 76 -0.89 -5.43 -2.12
CA ASP A 76 -0.89 -6.74 -1.44
C ASP A 76 0.43 -6.91 -0.68
N VAL A 77 0.47 -6.44 0.57
CA VAL A 77 1.70 -6.39 1.37
C VAL A 77 1.93 -7.67 2.14
N ASP A 78 0.88 -8.43 2.45
CA ASP A 78 1.02 -9.73 3.09
C ASP A 78 1.23 -10.88 2.08
N LEU A 79 1.19 -10.57 0.78
CA LEU A 79 1.52 -11.44 -0.35
C LEU A 79 0.57 -12.64 -0.47
N ASN A 80 -0.67 -12.48 -0.02
CA ASN A 80 -1.66 -13.56 -0.03
C ASN A 80 -2.46 -13.63 -1.35
N GLY A 81 -2.34 -12.62 -2.22
CA GLY A 81 -3.01 -12.54 -3.52
C GLY A 81 -4.49 -12.15 -3.48
N LYS A 82 -4.97 -11.62 -2.35
CA LYS A 82 -6.35 -11.18 -2.12
C LYS A 82 -6.33 -9.89 -1.29
N LEU A 83 -7.38 -9.09 -1.45
CA LEU A 83 -7.60 -7.93 -0.58
C LEU A 83 -7.73 -8.39 0.88
N SER A 84 -6.89 -7.85 1.75
CA SER A 84 -6.78 -8.23 3.14
C SER A 84 -6.58 -7.03 4.06
N SER A 85 -6.76 -7.21 5.37
CA SER A 85 -6.47 -6.17 6.36
C SER A 85 -5.00 -5.76 6.42
N GLY A 86 -4.09 -6.61 5.92
CA GLY A 86 -2.65 -6.36 5.86
C GLY A 86 -2.24 -5.43 4.72
N ASP A 87 -3.14 -5.18 3.78
CA ASP A 87 -2.88 -4.41 2.58
C ASP A 87 -2.97 -2.90 2.83
N TYR A 88 -2.42 -2.15 1.87
CA TYR A 88 -2.47 -0.70 1.90
C TYR A 88 -3.09 -0.14 0.65
N ILE A 89 -3.84 0.95 0.81
CA ILE A 89 -4.21 1.83 -0.28
C ILE A 89 -3.23 3.01 -0.30
N LEU A 90 -2.74 3.30 -1.50
CA LEU A 90 -1.85 4.42 -1.77
C LEU A 90 -2.49 5.34 -2.79
N LEU A 91 -2.33 6.65 -2.59
CA LEU A 91 -2.74 7.68 -3.52
C LEU A 91 -1.88 8.95 -3.35
N LEU A 92 -1.84 9.75 -4.40
CA LEU A 92 -1.21 11.07 -4.38
C LEU A 92 -2.29 12.13 -4.25
N LEU A 93 -2.41 12.75 -3.08
CA LEU A 93 -3.47 13.72 -2.78
C LEU A 93 -3.20 15.06 -3.49
N PRO A 94 -4.08 15.50 -4.42
CA PRO A 94 -3.99 16.83 -5.02
C PRO A 94 -4.53 17.94 -4.11
N GLY A 95 -5.28 17.57 -3.07
CA GLY A 95 -6.01 18.46 -2.17
C GLY A 95 -6.85 17.61 -1.21
N ASN A 96 -7.95 18.15 -0.70
CA ASN A 96 -8.91 17.33 0.02
C ASN A 96 -9.58 16.34 -0.94
N VAL A 97 -9.81 15.14 -0.45
CA VAL A 97 -10.39 14.04 -1.23
C VAL A 97 -11.45 13.37 -0.36
N THR A 98 -12.50 12.85 -0.99
CA THR A 98 -13.50 12.01 -0.32
C THR A 98 -13.35 10.58 -0.82
N MET A 99 -13.12 9.65 0.10
CA MET A 99 -13.20 8.22 -0.19
C MET A 99 -14.68 7.81 -0.18
N LYS A 100 -15.12 7.07 -1.19
CA LYS A 100 -16.48 6.54 -1.30
C LYS A 100 -16.43 5.02 -1.35
N VAL A 101 -17.33 4.37 -0.62
CA VAL A 101 -17.51 2.92 -0.63
C VAL A 101 -19.01 2.63 -0.66
N SER A 102 -19.46 1.77 -1.57
CA SER A 102 -20.85 1.39 -1.75
C SER A 102 -21.08 -0.08 -1.44
N ASP A 103 -22.33 -0.44 -1.15
CA ASP A 103 -22.83 -1.82 -1.07
C ASP A 103 -23.35 -2.34 -2.44
N ASP A 104 -23.19 -1.56 -3.52
CA ASP A 104 -23.55 -1.99 -4.87
C ASP A 104 -22.50 -2.96 -5.44
N PHE A 105 -22.80 -4.26 -5.37
CA PHE A 105 -21.97 -5.33 -5.93
C PHE A 105 -21.94 -5.39 -7.47
N SER A 106 -22.66 -4.50 -8.18
CA SER A 106 -22.53 -4.38 -9.64
C SER A 106 -21.38 -3.48 -10.08
N ILE A 107 -20.79 -2.72 -9.15
CA ILE A 107 -19.64 -1.85 -9.42
C ILE A 107 -18.36 -2.69 -9.48
N GLU A 108 -17.63 -2.57 -10.59
CA GLU A 108 -16.31 -3.20 -10.78
C GLU A 108 -15.17 -2.29 -10.31
N ALA A 109 -14.02 -2.90 -10.02
CA ALA A 109 -12.81 -2.18 -9.63
C ALA A 109 -12.33 -1.26 -10.77
N PRO A 110 -11.78 -0.06 -10.46
CA PRO A 110 -11.28 0.83 -11.48
C PRO A 110 -9.92 0.33 -12.00
N GLU A 111 -9.66 0.58 -13.28
CA GLU A 111 -8.36 0.31 -13.89
C GLU A 111 -7.63 1.63 -14.17
N TYR A 112 -6.36 1.68 -13.79
CA TYR A 112 -5.49 2.83 -14.01
C TYR A 112 -4.17 2.40 -14.63
N ASP A 113 -3.63 3.23 -15.52
CA ASP A 113 -2.32 2.99 -16.13
C ASP A 113 -1.19 3.16 -15.11
N ALA A 114 -0.13 2.36 -15.26
CA ALA A 114 1.06 2.47 -14.43
C ALA A 114 1.79 3.80 -14.66
N ALA A 115 2.17 4.49 -13.59
CA ALA A 115 2.92 5.75 -13.66
C ALA A 115 4.44 5.55 -13.80
N LEU A 116 4.93 4.36 -13.47
CA LEU A 116 6.35 4.02 -13.39
C LEU A 116 6.67 2.83 -14.29
N THR A 117 7.87 2.84 -14.88
CA THR A 117 8.39 1.70 -15.63
C THR A 117 9.23 0.81 -14.73
N VAL A 118 9.02 -0.50 -14.79
CA VAL A 118 9.79 -1.50 -14.06
C VAL A 118 10.57 -2.37 -15.05
N SER A 119 11.85 -2.60 -14.78
CA SER A 119 12.72 -3.45 -15.59
C SER A 119 13.60 -4.33 -14.72
N ASN A 120 13.77 -5.59 -15.12
CA ASN A 120 14.69 -6.52 -14.47
C ASN A 120 16.07 -6.42 -15.12
N THR A 121 17.10 -6.32 -14.29
CA THR A 121 18.52 -6.26 -14.70
C THR A 121 19.31 -7.30 -13.90
N ASP A 122 20.53 -7.61 -14.35
CA ASP A 122 21.43 -8.53 -13.62
C ASP A 122 21.77 -8.06 -12.20
N GLU A 123 21.64 -6.75 -11.95
CA GLU A 123 21.97 -6.09 -10.68
C GLU A 123 20.73 -5.86 -9.78
N GLY A 124 19.54 -6.34 -10.18
CA GLY A 124 18.29 -6.17 -9.46
C GLY A 124 17.16 -5.54 -10.29
N VAL A 125 16.16 -5.00 -9.61
CA VAL A 125 14.99 -4.39 -10.27
C VAL A 125 15.19 -2.88 -10.35
N THR A 126 15.02 -2.30 -11.53
CA THR A 126 15.06 -0.85 -11.75
C THR A 126 13.65 -0.31 -11.94
N VAL A 127 13.34 0.75 -11.17
CA VAL A 127 12.11 1.54 -11.27
C VAL A 127 12.48 2.91 -11.82
N SER A 128 11.81 3.39 -12.87
CA SER A 128 12.20 4.65 -13.50
C SER A 128 11.07 5.41 -14.20
N THR A 129 11.29 6.71 -14.31
CA THR A 129 10.64 7.65 -15.24
C THR A 129 11.71 8.40 -16.04
N LEU A 130 11.32 9.44 -16.79
CA LEU A 130 12.27 10.33 -17.45
C LEU A 130 13.20 11.07 -16.46
N THR A 131 12.66 11.46 -15.30
CA THR A 131 13.35 12.29 -14.30
C THR A 131 13.70 11.54 -13.02
N PHE A 132 13.28 10.29 -12.88
CA PHE A 132 13.51 9.51 -11.65
C PHE A 132 14.08 8.12 -11.97
N LYS A 133 15.00 7.64 -11.14
CA LYS A 133 15.51 6.27 -11.21
C LYS A 133 15.84 5.74 -9.82
N ALA A 134 15.31 4.58 -9.49
CA ALA A 134 15.65 3.82 -8.31
C ALA A 134 15.97 2.37 -8.66
N ARG A 135 16.81 1.75 -7.85
CA ARG A 135 17.22 0.35 -7.95
C ARG A 135 16.89 -0.38 -6.66
N ILE A 136 16.37 -1.58 -6.80
CA ILE A 136 16.02 -2.48 -5.70
C ILE A 136 17.00 -3.66 -5.76
N ASN A 137 17.75 -3.87 -4.69
CA ASN A 137 18.69 -4.99 -4.59
C ASN A 137 17.98 -6.29 -4.18
N ASN A 138 18.74 -7.39 -4.11
CA ASN A 138 18.23 -8.72 -3.74
C ASN A 138 17.77 -8.89 -2.27
N LYS A 139 17.77 -7.81 -1.47
CA LYS A 139 17.24 -7.76 -0.09
C LYS A 139 16.01 -6.85 0.02
N GLY A 140 15.59 -6.21 -1.07
CA GLY A 140 14.53 -5.20 -1.07
C GLY A 140 14.96 -3.81 -0.60
N LEU A 141 16.26 -3.56 -0.47
CA LEU A 141 16.76 -2.22 -0.18
C LEU A 141 16.74 -1.37 -1.45
N VAL A 142 16.29 -0.11 -1.29
CA VAL A 142 16.12 0.82 -2.41
C VAL A 142 17.24 1.84 -2.43
N LYS A 143 17.82 2.03 -3.62
CA LYS A 143 18.82 3.06 -3.93
C LYS A 143 18.25 4.02 -4.96
N VAL A 144 18.23 5.32 -4.65
CA VAL A 144 17.80 6.37 -5.59
C VAL A 144 19.02 6.88 -6.34
N GLU A 145 19.03 6.66 -7.66
CA GLU A 145 20.15 6.96 -8.56
C GLU A 145 19.94 8.24 -9.39
N LYS A 146 18.69 8.70 -9.51
CA LYS A 146 18.34 9.93 -10.25
C LYS A 146 17.08 10.58 -9.69
N CYS A 147 17.11 11.90 -9.56
CA CYS A 147 15.96 12.74 -9.27
C CYS A 147 16.13 14.09 -9.98
N GLU A 148 15.23 14.39 -10.91
CA GLU A 148 15.29 15.55 -11.79
C GLU A 148 16.63 15.63 -12.55
N SER A 149 17.39 16.71 -12.33
CA SER A 149 18.69 16.95 -12.95
C SER A 149 19.86 16.34 -12.17
N VAL A 150 19.61 15.75 -11.00
CA VAL A 150 20.65 15.16 -10.15
C VAL A 150 20.80 13.69 -10.47
N GLU A 151 22.00 13.28 -10.85
CA GLU A 151 22.38 11.89 -11.10
C GLU A 151 23.54 11.47 -10.18
N GLY A 152 23.48 10.26 -9.66
CA GLY A 152 24.44 9.73 -8.69
C GLY A 152 23.75 8.98 -7.55
N THR A 153 24.49 8.58 -6.51
CA THR A 153 23.83 7.99 -5.33
C THR A 153 23.21 9.12 -4.50
N ILE A 154 21.92 9.34 -4.64
CA ILE A 154 21.16 10.38 -3.91
C ILE A 154 20.80 9.85 -2.53
N VAL A 155 20.23 8.64 -2.49
CA VAL A 155 19.95 7.90 -1.26
C VAL A 155 20.40 6.45 -1.49
N ASP A 156 21.07 5.87 -0.51
CA ASP A 156 21.49 4.47 -0.54
C ASP A 156 20.79 3.68 0.56
N GLU A 157 20.43 2.44 0.25
CA GLU A 157 19.93 1.44 1.20
C GLU A 157 18.71 1.87 2.06
N ILE A 158 17.67 2.45 1.44
CA ILE A 158 16.40 2.72 2.14
C ILE A 158 15.85 1.41 2.70
N GLY A 159 15.56 1.42 4.01
CA GLY A 159 15.09 0.26 4.76
C GLY A 159 16.19 -0.51 5.49
N ILE A 160 17.46 -0.08 5.45
CA ILE A 160 18.53 -0.73 6.21
C ILE A 160 18.31 -0.60 7.72
N ALA A 161 18.55 -1.71 8.42
CA ALA A 161 18.64 -1.79 9.86
C ALA A 161 20.06 -2.22 10.25
N ARG A 162 20.54 -1.68 11.37
CA ARG A 162 21.73 -2.15 12.08
C ARG A 162 21.30 -2.62 13.46
N VAL A 163 21.64 -3.84 13.79
CA VAL A 163 21.26 -4.49 15.04
C VAL A 163 22.53 -4.98 15.74
N ALA A 164 22.62 -4.70 17.04
CA ALA A 164 23.70 -5.16 17.88
C ALA A 164 23.13 -5.80 19.14
N GLY A 165 23.77 -6.87 19.61
CA GLY A 165 23.32 -7.58 20.80
C GLY A 165 24.15 -8.81 21.08
N TRP A 166 23.74 -9.59 22.07
CA TRP A 166 24.42 -10.81 22.46
C TRP A 166 23.73 -12.05 21.90
N VAL A 167 24.42 -12.74 20.99
CA VAL A 167 23.93 -13.92 20.27
C VAL A 167 23.86 -15.11 21.21
N GLY A 168 22.70 -15.78 21.24
CA GLY A 168 22.49 -16.97 22.07
C GLY A 168 22.57 -16.70 23.57
N SER A 169 22.27 -15.47 24.01
CA SER A 169 22.34 -15.07 25.42
C SER A 169 21.50 -15.98 26.32
N THR A 170 22.13 -16.54 27.34
CA THR A 170 21.50 -17.37 28.39
C THR A 170 21.36 -16.61 29.70
N TYR A 171 21.47 -15.28 29.68
CA TYR A 171 21.52 -14.42 30.87
C TYR A 171 20.42 -14.72 31.91
N TYR A 172 19.20 -14.99 31.47
CA TYR A 172 18.08 -15.32 32.36
C TYR A 172 18.13 -16.73 32.97
N ILE A 173 19.05 -17.59 32.51
CA ILE A 173 19.28 -18.96 32.98
C ILE A 173 20.53 -19.01 33.87
N ASP A 174 21.66 -18.43 33.43
CA ASP A 174 22.96 -18.57 34.07
C ASP A 174 23.73 -17.26 34.29
N GLY A 175 23.17 -16.12 33.90
CA GLY A 175 23.81 -14.80 34.02
C GLY A 175 24.86 -14.50 32.94
N GLU A 176 25.07 -15.39 31.96
CA GLU A 176 26.04 -15.19 30.89
C GLU A 176 25.40 -14.47 29.69
N LEU A 177 26.02 -13.36 29.28
CA LEU A 177 25.54 -12.59 28.13
C LEU A 177 25.84 -13.30 26.82
N GLY A 178 26.96 -14.02 26.71
CA GLY A 178 27.42 -14.62 25.45
C GLY A 178 28.20 -13.64 24.57
N LYS A 179 28.33 -13.97 23.28
CA LYS A 179 29.13 -13.18 22.32
C LYS A 179 28.32 -11.99 21.82
N HIS A 180 28.90 -10.79 21.92
CA HIS A 180 28.32 -9.60 21.30
C HIS A 180 28.62 -9.58 19.79
N GLU A 181 27.59 -9.41 18.97
CA GLU A 181 27.71 -9.23 17.52
C GLU A 181 26.92 -8.01 17.05
N GLU A 182 27.34 -7.46 15.91
CA GLU A 182 26.60 -6.46 15.16
C GLU A 182 26.34 -7.02 13.76
N LYS A 183 25.12 -6.80 13.25
CA LYS A 183 24.67 -7.20 11.91
C LYS A 183 23.94 -6.05 11.24
N THR A 184 24.00 -6.00 9.93
CA THR A 184 23.14 -5.13 9.13
C THR A 184 22.17 -5.98 8.32
N THR A 185 21.13 -5.34 7.75
CA THR A 185 20.18 -6.00 6.84
C THR A 185 20.86 -6.80 5.72
N GLY A 186 22.04 -6.40 5.27
CA GLY A 186 22.83 -7.15 4.28
C GLY A 186 23.15 -8.59 4.72
N ASP A 187 23.34 -8.81 6.02
CA ASP A 187 23.62 -10.12 6.61
C ASP A 187 22.36 -10.98 6.81
N PHE A 188 21.17 -10.41 6.66
CA PHE A 188 19.93 -11.11 6.96
C PHE A 188 19.55 -12.04 5.81
N LYS A 189 18.96 -13.18 6.13
CA LYS A 189 18.50 -14.16 5.14
C LYS A 189 17.17 -13.70 4.56
N VAL A 190 17.02 -13.72 3.24
CA VAL A 190 15.73 -13.47 2.59
C VAL A 190 14.82 -14.66 2.82
N ILE A 191 13.68 -14.42 3.49
CA ILE A 191 12.57 -15.37 3.59
C ILE A 191 11.67 -15.18 2.39
N ASP A 192 11.25 -13.93 2.15
CA ASP A 192 10.38 -13.57 1.04
C ASP A 192 10.75 -12.17 0.53
N MET A 193 10.61 -11.95 -0.77
CA MET A 193 10.82 -10.66 -1.40
C MET A 193 10.03 -10.60 -2.69
N LYS A 194 9.24 -9.53 -2.85
CA LYS A 194 8.49 -9.27 -4.07
C LYS A 194 8.49 -7.79 -4.38
N VAL A 195 8.76 -7.46 -5.63
CA VAL A 195 8.41 -6.15 -6.21
C VAL A 195 7.00 -6.31 -6.78
N LEU A 196 6.04 -5.56 -6.23
CA LEU A 196 4.66 -5.57 -6.68
C LEU A 196 4.56 -4.95 -8.09
N PRO A 197 3.52 -5.30 -8.87
CA PRO A 197 3.28 -4.69 -10.17
C PRO A 197 3.26 -3.16 -10.07
N ALA A 198 3.73 -2.48 -11.12
CA ALA A 198 3.69 -1.03 -11.18
C ALA A 198 2.24 -0.54 -11.21
N GLY A 199 1.89 0.30 -10.25
CA GLY A 199 0.57 0.93 -10.19
C GLY A 199 0.58 2.38 -10.68
N PRO A 200 -0.59 3.04 -10.65
CA PRO A 200 -0.73 4.46 -10.99
C PRO A 200 -0.05 5.43 -10.00
N VAL A 201 0.38 4.96 -8.84
CA VAL A 201 0.90 5.81 -7.75
C VAL A 201 2.37 5.52 -7.47
N ALA A 202 2.73 4.25 -7.35
CA ALA A 202 4.03 3.80 -6.86
C ALA A 202 4.39 2.41 -7.36
N VAL A 203 5.67 2.05 -7.22
CA VAL A 203 6.13 0.66 -7.23
C VAL A 203 6.54 0.27 -5.83
N THR A 204 5.89 -0.73 -5.26
CA THR A 204 6.16 -1.17 -3.89
C THR A 204 7.00 -2.44 -3.88
N VAL A 205 8.05 -2.44 -3.06
CA VAL A 205 8.81 -3.63 -2.69
C VAL A 205 8.46 -4.05 -1.28
N VAL A 206 8.17 -5.34 -1.14
CA VAL A 206 7.96 -6.01 0.15
C VAL A 206 9.10 -7.00 0.34
N SER A 207 9.71 -7.01 1.53
CA SER A 207 10.75 -7.98 1.87
C SER A 207 10.63 -8.42 3.31
N LYS A 208 10.69 -9.73 3.52
CA LYS A 208 10.76 -10.38 4.81
C LYS A 208 12.12 -11.04 4.96
N LEU A 209 12.87 -10.61 5.97
CA LEU A 209 14.25 -11.00 6.22
C LEU A 209 14.37 -11.59 7.62
N ASP A 210 15.15 -12.65 7.78
CA ASP A 210 15.43 -13.32 9.05
C ASP A 210 16.86 -13.04 9.50
N CYS A 211 17.03 -12.62 10.75
CA CYS A 211 18.34 -12.45 11.35
C CYS A 211 18.76 -13.72 12.08
N VAL A 212 19.37 -14.65 11.33
CA VAL A 212 19.78 -15.97 11.85
C VAL A 212 20.55 -15.91 13.19
N PRO A 213 21.51 -14.98 13.41
CA PRO A 213 22.22 -14.88 14.68
C PRO A 213 21.34 -14.42 15.85
N PHE A 214 20.32 -13.59 15.59
CA PHE A 214 19.40 -13.07 16.60
C PHE A 214 18.06 -13.77 16.47
N VAL A 215 17.97 -14.97 17.05
CA VAL A 215 16.79 -15.85 16.94
C VAL A 215 15.49 -15.11 17.28
N GLY A 216 14.52 -15.16 16.38
CA GLY A 216 13.22 -14.50 16.53
C GLY A 216 13.18 -13.06 16.04
N LEU A 217 14.31 -12.51 15.57
CA LEU A 217 14.36 -11.19 14.96
C LEU A 217 14.13 -11.28 13.45
N GLU A 218 12.94 -10.88 13.03
CA GLU A 218 12.59 -10.67 11.62
C GLU A 218 12.58 -9.17 11.29
N GLN A 219 12.97 -8.82 10.07
CA GLN A 219 12.80 -7.49 9.51
C GLN A 219 11.83 -7.56 8.34
N ILE A 220 10.77 -6.75 8.41
CA ILE A 220 9.81 -6.56 7.31
C ILE A 220 10.04 -5.16 6.75
N ILE A 221 10.35 -5.08 5.46
CA ILE A 221 10.58 -3.85 4.72
C ILE A 221 9.44 -3.70 3.72
N VAL A 222 8.76 -2.55 3.76
CA VAL A 222 7.73 -2.15 2.80
C VAL A 222 8.08 -0.76 2.31
N THR A 223 8.61 -0.67 1.11
CA THR A 223 9.04 0.60 0.52
C THR A 223 8.25 0.85 -0.76
N SER A 224 7.52 1.96 -0.78
CA SER A 224 6.78 2.44 -1.96
C SER A 224 7.60 3.56 -2.60
N ILE A 225 7.97 3.35 -3.85
CA ILE A 225 8.83 4.22 -4.66
C ILE A 225 7.97 5.04 -5.61
#